data_AF-A0A7D6DGP7-F1
#
_entry.id   AF-A0A7D6DGP7-F1
#
_cell.length_a   1.000
_cell.length_b   1.000
_cell.length_c   1.000
_cell.angle_alpha   90.00
_cell.angle_beta   90.00
_cell.angle_gamma   90.00
#
_symmetry.space_group_name_H-M   'P 1'
#
loop_
_entity.id
_entity.type
_entity.pdbx_description
1 polymer ?
#
loop_
_entity_poly.entity_id
_entity_poly.type
_entity_poly.pdbx_seq_one_letter_code
_entity_poly.pdbx_strand_id
1 'polypeptide(L)' 'MKIDLNISADSISVLALNMEKIAVDVDGIEIAELMAAVNAQGLTLRIAEEPGEVIVETSSRLLLSSLVR' A
#
# COMPACT_ATOMS: atom_id res chain seq x y z
N MET A 1 12.36 5.80 17.20
CA MET A 1 10.89 5.63 17.07
C MET A 1 10.57 4.14 17.08
N LYS A 2 9.46 3.74 17.71
CA LYS A 2 8.92 2.37 17.64
C LYS A 2 7.61 2.44 16.86
N ILE A 3 7.44 1.60 15.84
CA ILE A 3 6.19 1.44 15.10
C ILE A 3 5.72 0.01 15.33
N ASP A 4 4.55 -0.13 15.95
CA ASP A 4 3.88 -1.40 16.14
C ASP A 4 2.58 -1.36 15.32
N LEU A 5 2.52 -2.12 14.23
CA LEU A 5 1.29 -2.31 13.45
C LEU A 5 1.13 -3.80 13.17
N ASN A 6 0.02 -4.37 13.62
CA ASN A 6 -0.28 -5.79 13.44
C ASN A 6 -1.36 -5.95 12.37
N ILE A 7 -0.94 -6.23 11.14
CA ILE A 7 -1.82 -6.42 9.98
C ILE A 7 -1.36 -7.63 9.16
N SER A 8 -2.29 -8.29 8.47
CA SER A 8 -1.96 -9.30 7.46
C SER A 8 -1.83 -8.60 6.11
N ALA A 9 -0.73 -8.84 5.41
CA ALA A 9 -0.42 -8.25 4.12
C ALA A 9 0.34 -9.26 3.25
N ASP A 10 0.18 -9.17 1.94
CA ASP A 10 0.88 -10.04 0.97
C ASP A 10 2.33 -9.58 0.78
N SER A 11 2.56 -8.27 0.79
CA SER A 11 3.86 -7.66 0.60
C SER A 11 3.98 -6.38 1.43
N ILE A 12 5.19 -6.09 1.94
CA ILE A 12 5.50 -4.85 2.66
C ILE A 12 6.86 -4.32 2.19
N SER A 13 6.90 -3.06 1.75
CA SER A 13 8.13 -2.33 1.47
C SER A 13 8.22 -1.09 2.37
N VAL A 14 9.40 -0.85 2.95
CA VAL A 14 9.62 0.27 3.88
C VAL A 14 10.80 1.11 3.41
N LEU A 15 10.55 2.41 3.25
CA LEU A 15 11.56 3.42 2.96
C LEU A 15 11.70 4.37 4.16
N ALA A 16 12.92 4.45 4.69
CA ALA A 16 13.25 5.46 5.69
C ALA A 16 13.32 6.85 5.02
N LEU A 17 12.54 7.79 5.53
CA LEU A 17 12.55 9.19 5.08
C LEU A 17 13.27 10.07 6.11
N ASN A 18 13.53 11.33 5.75
CA ASN A 18 14.04 12.32 6.67
C ASN A 18 12.99 12.74 7.72
N MET A 19 13.44 13.37 8.80
CA MET A 19 12.61 13.93 9.88
C MET A 19 11.73 12.88 10.60
N GLU A 20 12.28 11.71 10.90
CA GLU A 20 11.60 10.64 11.65
C GLU A 20 10.36 10.06 10.95
N LYS A 21 10.22 10.29 9.65
CA LYS A 21 9.14 9.74 8.83
C LYS A 21 9.60 8.49 8.11
N ILE A 22 8.66 7.62 7.78
CA ILE A 22 8.86 6.51 6.84
C ILE A 22 7.77 6.55 5.78
N ALA A 23 8.05 5.96 4.63
CA ALA A 23 7.02 5.56 3.66
C ALA A 23 6.91 4.04 3.71
N VAL A 24 5.68 3.54 3.71
CA VAL A 24 5.37 2.11 3.69
C VAL A 24 4.42 1.85 2.53
N ASP A 25 4.79 0.90 1.70
CA ASP A 25 3.93 0.34 0.65
C ASP A 25 3.48 -1.05 1.09
N VAL A 26 2.18 -1.34 0.97
CA VAL A 26 1.57 -2.56 1.51
C VAL A 26 0.57 -3.11 0.50
N ASP A 27 0.81 -4.34 0.04
CA ASP A 27 -0.12 -5.09 -0.79
C ASP A 27 -0.95 -6.06 0.05
N GLY A 28 -2.13 -6.42 -0.46
CA GLY A 28 -2.98 -7.46 0.15
C GLY A 28 -3.71 -7.02 1.42
N ILE A 29 -3.85 -5.70 1.64
CA ILE A 29 -4.67 -5.14 2.72
C ILE A 29 -5.76 -4.23 2.17
N GLU A 30 -6.98 -4.38 2.68
CA GLU A 30 -8.03 -3.42 2.39
C GLU A 30 -7.87 -2.15 3.25
N ILE A 31 -8.14 -0.98 2.65
CA ILE A 31 -8.08 0.31 3.36
C ILE A 31 -8.92 0.29 4.65
N ALA A 32 -10.07 -0.39 4.65
CA ALA A 32 -10.93 -0.50 5.82
C ALA A 32 -10.26 -1.25 7.00
N GLU A 33 -9.53 -2.32 6.71
CA GLU A 33 -8.80 -3.11 7.72
C GLU A 33 -7.64 -2.30 8.31
N LEU A 34 -6.91 -1.58 7.46
CA LEU A 34 -5.86 -0.67 7.91
C LEU A 34 -6.41 0.41 8.83
N MET A 35 -7.54 1.03 8.48
CA MET A 35 -8.20 2.02 9.35
C MET A 35 -8.60 1.43 10.69
N ALA A 36 -9.19 0.22 10.70
CA ALA A 36 -9.61 -0.44 11.93
C ALA A 36 -8.41 -0.73 12.85
N ALA A 37 -7.31 -1.25 12.29
CA ALA A 37 -6.09 -1.55 13.04
C ALA A 37 -5.45 -0.29 13.65
N VAL A 38 -5.46 0.83 12.93
CA VAL A 38 -4.91 2.11 13.43
C VAL A 38 -5.83 2.72 14.49
N ASN A 39 -7.15 2.69 14.28
CA ASN A 39 -8.14 3.17 15.25
C ASN A 39 -8.11 2.36 16.56
N ALA A 40 -7.88 1.05 16.50
CA ALA A 40 -7.75 0.19 17.67
C ALA A 40 -6.57 0.59 18.59
N GLN A 41 -5.57 1.28 18.04
CA GLN A 41 -4.43 1.80 18.79
C GLN A 41 -4.61 3.25 19.25
N GLY A 42 -5.77 3.87 18.98
CA GLY A 42 -6.05 5.28 19.30
C GLY A 42 -5.25 6.28 18.46
N LEU A 43 -4.72 5.85 17.31
CA LEU A 43 -3.94 6.67 16.40
C LEU A 43 -4.85 7.32 15.34
N THR A 44 -4.37 8.41 14.72
CA THR A 44 -5.12 9.16 13.71
C THR A 44 -4.54 8.94 12.32
N LEU A 45 -5.41 8.67 11.34
CA LEU A 45 -5.05 8.66 9.93
C LEU A 45 -5.35 10.01 9.30
N ARG A 46 -4.42 10.49 8.46
CA ARG A 46 -4.64 11.66 7.61
C ARG A 46 -4.39 11.29 6.17
N ILE A 47 -5.38 11.51 5.33
CA ILE A 47 -5.22 11.43 3.87
C ILE A 47 -4.33 12.61 3.47
N ALA A 48 -3.16 12.32 2.90
CA ALA A 48 -2.19 13.34 2.53
C ALA A 48 -2.63 14.11 1.26
N GLU A 49 -3.16 13.39 0.28
CA GLU A 49 -3.77 13.89 -0.95
C GLU A 49 -4.89 12.92 -1.34
N GLU A 50 -5.93 13.41 -1.99
CA GLU A 50 -6.99 12.53 -2.51
C GLU A 50 -6.34 11.56 -3.51
N PRO A 51 -6.50 10.23 -3.33
CA PRO A 51 -5.87 9.27 -4.24
C PRO A 51 -6.37 9.53 -5.66
N GLY A 52 -5.45 9.85 -6.57
CA GLY A 52 -5.76 9.99 -7.99
C GLY A 52 -6.24 8.67 -8.59
N GLU A 53 -6.76 8.73 -9.82
CA GLU A 53 -7.19 7.52 -10.54
C GLU A 53 -6.00 6.55 -10.67
N VAL A 54 -6.12 5.38 -10.03
CA VAL A 54 -5.14 4.31 -10.14
C VAL A 54 -5.36 3.62 -11.49
N ILE A 55 -4.61 4.07 -12.50
CA ILE A 55 -4.57 3.39 -13.79
C ILE A 55 -3.72 2.12 -13.62
N VAL A 56 -4.38 1.00 -13.35
CA VAL A 56 -3.73 -0.31 -13.37
C VAL A 56 -3.53 -0.69 -14.84
N GLU A 57 -2.32 -0.48 -15.38
CA GLU A 57 -1.93 -1.07 -16.66
C GLU A 57 -1.86 -2.59 -16.51
N THR A 58 -2.99 -3.27 -16.75
CA THR A 58 -2.98 -4.70 -17.04
C THR A 58 -2.13 -4.89 -18.28
N SER A 59 -0.97 -5.52 -18.13
CA SER A 59 -0.09 -5.91 -19.23
C SER A 59 -0.71 -7.04 -20.07
N SER A 60 -1.83 -6.76 -20.75
CA SER A 60 -2.44 -7.65 -21.73
C SER A 60 -1.59 -7.79 -23.00
N ARG A 61 -0.57 -6.93 -23.17
CA ARG A 61 0.30 -6.89 -24.35
C ARG A 61 1.30 -8.04 -24.46
N LEU A 62 1.58 -8.77 -23.37
CA LEU A 62 2.53 -9.89 -23.40
C LEU A 62 1.91 -11.22 -23.89
N LEU A 63 0.58 -11.34 -23.96
CA LEU A 63 -0.09 -12.55 -24.45
C LEU A 63 -0.31 -12.57 -25.97
N LEU A 64 -0.33 -11.40 -26.62
CA LEU A 64 -0.50 -11.33 -28.08
C LEU A 64 0.77 -11.71 -28.85
N SER A 65 1.96 -11.59 -28.25
CA SER A 65 3.22 -11.94 -28.92
C SER A 65 3.51 -13.45 -28.94
N SER A 66 2.83 -14.28 -28.14
CA SER A 66 3.01 -15.74 -28.20
C SER A 66 2.04 -16.45 -29.15
N LEU A 67 0.97 -15.77 -29.60
CA LEU A 67 -0.04 -16.33 -30.49
C LEU A 67 0.30 -16.18 -31.99
N VAL A 68 1.40 -15.50 -32.31
CA VAL A 68 1.86 -15.24 -33.68
C VAL A 68 3.22 -15.92 -33.95
N ARG A 69 3.54 -17.00 -33.21
CA ARG A 69 4.77 -17.79 -33.43
C ARG A 69 4.49 -19.18 -33.95
#